data_AF-A0A164HN52-F1
#
_entry.id   AF-A0A164HN52-F1
#
_cell.length_a   1.000
_cell.length_b   1.000
_cell.length_c   1.000
_cell.angle_alpha   90.00
_cell.angle_beta   90.00
_cell.angle_gamma   90.00
#
_symmetry.space_group_name_H-M   'P 1'
#
loop_
_entity.id
_entity.type
_entity.pdbx_description
1 polymer ?
#
loop_
_entity_poly.entity_id
_entity_poly.type
_entity_poly.pdbx_seq_one_letter_code
_entity_poly.pdbx_strand_id
1 'polypeptide(L)'
;IARISVGPVGTIVDELNVFNMPFVFRDSKHMEAVIDGEIGTELLAKISENPQTRLIALGWMNAGSRNVYNSKRPIRTTEDLKG
;
A
#
# COMPACT_ATOMS: atom_id res chain seq x y z
N ILE A 1 -1.16 19.45 4.87
CA ILE A 1 -1.49 18.25 4.04
C ILE A 1 -0.27 17.34 4.01
N ALA A 2 -0.45 16.03 4.17
CA ALA A 2 0.65 15.05 4.20
C ALA A 2 0.38 13.95 3.17
N ARG A 3 1.42 13.50 2.47
CA ARG A 3 1.37 12.32 1.58
C ARG A 3 2.11 11.18 2.27
N ILE A 4 1.40 10.10 2.58
CA ILE A 4 1.92 9.01 3.41
C ILE A 4 1.74 7.69 2.65
N SER A 5 2.72 6.78 2.78
CA SER A 5 2.59 5.40 2.29
C SER A 5 1.53 4.64 3.10
N VAL A 6 0.89 3.64 2.50
CA VAL A 6 -0.12 2.80 3.18
C VAL A 6 0.49 1.97 4.33
N GLY A 7 1.73 1.48 4.17
CA GLY A 7 2.48 0.71 5.19
C GLY A 7 2.26 1.16 6.65
N PRO A 8 2.64 2.38 7.05
CA PRO A 8 2.44 2.86 8.43
C PRO A 8 0.98 3.09 8.83
N VAL A 9 0.06 3.32 7.88
CA VAL A 9 -1.36 3.50 8.19
C VAL A 9 -2.02 2.16 8.56
N GLY A 10 -1.56 1.07 7.94
CA GLY A 10 -2.02 -0.30 8.22
C GLY A 10 -1.78 -0.78 9.66
N THR A 11 -0.92 -0.12 10.43
CA THR A 11 -0.74 -0.44 11.87
C THR A 11 -1.81 0.21 12.76
N ILE A 12 -2.65 1.09 12.20
CA ILE A 12 -3.70 1.85 12.89
C ILE A 12 -5.08 1.48 12.33
N VAL A 13 -5.18 1.33 11.02
CA VAL A 13 -6.38 0.93 10.28
C VAL A 13 -6.08 -0.41 9.61
N ASP A 14 -6.40 -1.52 10.29
CA ASP A 14 -5.98 -2.87 9.90
C ASP A 14 -6.45 -3.25 8.49
N GLU A 15 -7.63 -2.78 8.07
CA GLU A 15 -8.17 -3.12 6.76
C GLU A 15 -7.35 -2.61 5.58
N LEU A 16 -6.48 -1.61 5.81
CA LEU A 16 -5.54 -1.19 4.77
C LEU A 16 -4.43 -2.21 4.48
N ASN A 17 -4.23 -3.20 5.36
CA ASN A 17 -3.21 -4.22 5.15
C ASN A 17 -3.48 -5.10 3.93
N VAL A 18 -4.72 -5.12 3.41
CA VAL A 18 -5.05 -5.76 2.13
C VAL A 18 -4.18 -5.22 0.97
N PHE A 19 -3.85 -3.93 0.98
CA PHE A 19 -2.98 -3.29 -0.01
C PHE A 19 -1.49 -3.50 0.25
N ASN A 20 -1.11 -3.94 1.46
CA ASN A 20 0.27 -4.27 1.81
C ASN A 20 0.62 -5.74 1.50
N MET A 21 -0.36 -6.57 1.12
CA MET A 21 -0.12 -7.97 0.80
C MET A 21 0.75 -8.11 -0.47
N PRO A 22 1.74 -9.02 -0.47
CA PRO A 22 2.59 -9.23 -1.62
C PRO A 22 1.79 -9.80 -2.80
N PHE A 23 2.01 -9.25 -3.99
CA PHE A 23 1.44 -9.73 -5.27
C PHE A 23 -0.10 -9.69 -5.36
N VAL A 24 -0.80 -8.92 -4.51
CA VAL A 24 -2.28 -8.77 -4.57
C VAL A 24 -2.75 -8.07 -5.86
N PHE A 25 -1.95 -7.13 -6.38
CA PHE A 25 -2.23 -6.44 -7.63
C PHE A 25 -1.45 -7.08 -8.79
N ARG A 26 -2.16 -7.44 -9.86
CA ARG A 26 -1.58 -8.01 -11.10
C ARG A 26 -0.67 -7.02 -11.84
N ASP A 27 -1.07 -5.75 -11.91
CA ASP A 27 -0.35 -4.67 -12.59
C ASP A 27 -0.84 -3.29 -12.10
N SER A 28 -0.24 -2.21 -12.60
CA SER A 28 -0.60 -0.83 -12.24
C SER A 28 -2.03 -0.45 -12.62
N LYS A 29 -2.55 -0.94 -13.76
CA LYS A 29 -3.92 -0.63 -14.20
C LYS A 29 -4.95 -1.26 -13.28
N HIS A 30 -4.70 -2.50 -12.85
CA HIS A 30 -5.54 -3.17 -11.86
C HIS A 30 -5.52 -2.43 -10.52
N MET A 31 -4.34 -1.99 -10.07
CA MET A 31 -4.21 -1.21 -8.83
C MET A 31 -4.96 0.11 -8.93
N GLU A 32 -4.76 0.88 -10.00
CA GLU A 32 -5.44 2.15 -10.26
C GLU A 32 -6.97 1.97 -10.28
N ALA A 33 -7.48 0.98 -11.01
CA ALA A 33 -8.92 0.69 -11.03
C ALA A 33 -9.50 0.35 -9.65
N VAL A 34 -8.73 -0.28 -8.76
CA VAL A 34 -9.17 -0.60 -7.39
C VAL A 34 -9.16 0.64 -6.50
N ILE A 35 -8.09 1.44 -6.52
CA ILE A 35 -7.97 2.63 -5.66
C ILE A 35 -8.90 3.77 -6.11
N ASP A 36 -9.23 3.86 -7.40
CA ASP A 36 -10.17 4.84 -7.94
C ASP A 36 -11.63 4.36 -7.88
N GLY A 37 -11.86 3.09 -7.54
CA GLY A 37 -13.17 2.46 -7.46
C GLY A 37 -13.83 2.49 -6.08
N GLU A 38 -14.85 1.66 -5.92
CA GLU A 38 -15.62 1.53 -4.67
C GLU A 38 -14.74 1.05 -3.51
N ILE A 39 -13.85 0.08 -3.76
CA ILE A 39 -12.93 -0.45 -2.74
C ILE A 39 -12.01 0.67 -2.22
N GLY A 40 -11.40 1.45 -3.12
CA GLY A 40 -10.55 2.58 -2.71
C GLY A 40 -11.32 3.64 -1.93
N THR A 41 -12.56 3.93 -2.32
CA THR A 41 -13.44 4.88 -1.62
C THR A 41 -13.81 4.39 -0.23
N GLU A 42 -14.19 3.11 -0.07
CA GLU A 42 -14.47 2.49 1.22
C GLU A 42 -13.27 2.62 2.17
N LEU A 43 -12.07 2.32 1.67
CA LEU A 43 -10.86 2.36 2.49
C LEU A 43 -10.46 3.79 2.90
N LEU A 44 -10.73 4.82 2.08
CA LEU A 44 -10.55 6.22 2.49
C LEU A 44 -11.52 6.61 3.61
N ALA A 45 -12.77 6.14 3.54
CA ALA A 45 -13.77 6.34 4.59
C ALA A 45 -13.29 5.70 5.90
N LYS A 46 -12.77 4.46 5.86
CA LYS A 46 -12.21 3.79 7.06
C LYS A 46 -11.08 4.59 7.71
N ILE A 47 -10.22 5.26 6.94
CA ILE A 47 -9.20 6.14 7.51
C ILE A 47 -9.84 7.35 8.21
N SER A 48 -10.84 7.96 7.57
CA SER A 48 -11.45 9.22 8.01
C SER A 48 -12.40 9.03 9.20
N GLU A 49 -13.06 7.88 9.28
CA GLU A 49 -14.01 7.52 10.33
C GLU A 49 -13.34 6.85 11.53
N ASN A 50 -12.09 6.38 11.39
CA ASN A 50 -11.39 5.75 12.49
C ASN A 50 -10.99 6.80 13.55
N PRO A 51 -11.48 6.68 14.80
CA PRO A 51 -11.28 7.68 15.85
C PRO A 51 -9.81 7.78 16.31
N GLN A 52 -8.98 6.77 16.03
CA GLN A 52 -7.57 6.75 16.41
C GLN A 52 -6.69 7.55 15.45
N THR A 53 -7.13 7.76 14.21
CA THR A 53 -6.32 8.47 13.20
C THR A 53 -6.39 9.98 13.42
N ARG A 54 -7.60 10.52 13.67
CA ARG A 54 -7.91 11.98 13.61
C ARG A 54 -7.50 12.60 12.27
N LEU A 55 -7.61 11.82 11.19
CA LEU A 55 -7.25 12.23 9.83
C LEU A 55 -8.50 12.34 8.97
N ILE A 56 -8.42 13.14 7.90
CA ILE A 56 -9.36 13.11 6.78
C ILE A 56 -8.58 12.69 5.55
N ALA A 57 -8.94 11.55 4.96
CA ALA A 57 -8.27 11.03 3.78
C ALA A 57 -8.84 11.70 2.52
N LEU A 58 -7.97 12.37 1.76
CA LEU A 58 -8.40 13.19 0.61
C LEU A 58 -8.41 12.42 -0.71
N GLY A 59 -7.62 11.36 -0.82
CA GLY A 59 -7.50 10.59 -2.05
C GLY A 59 -6.25 9.72 -2.06
N TRP A 60 -6.20 8.81 -3.03
CA TRP A 60 -5.06 7.94 -3.26
C TRP A 60 -4.03 8.56 -4.20
N MET A 61 -2.80 8.06 -4.13
CA MET A 61 -1.74 8.38 -5.08
C MET A 61 -0.97 7.11 -5.42
N ASN A 62 -0.76 6.87 -6.70
CA ASN A 62 0.08 5.77 -7.16
C ASN A 62 1.54 5.99 -6.69
N ALA A 63 2.14 4.96 -6.07
CA ALA A 63 3.53 4.97 -5.60
C ALA A 63 4.44 3.96 -6.33
N GLY A 64 3.92 3.30 -7.37
CA GLY A 64 4.62 2.30 -8.16
C GLY A 64 4.84 0.97 -7.43
N SER A 65 5.60 0.08 -8.08
CA SER A 65 5.98 -1.23 -7.54
C SER A 65 7.26 -1.13 -6.71
N ARG A 66 7.32 -1.87 -5.60
CA ARG A 66 8.51 -1.94 -4.74
C ARG A 66 9.43 -3.05 -5.23
N ASN A 67 10.72 -2.74 -5.35
CA ASN A 67 11.76 -3.68 -5.76
C ASN A 67 12.84 -3.77 -4.68
N VAL A 68 13.52 -4.91 -4.62
CA VAL A 68 14.63 -5.14 -3.69
C VAL A 68 15.92 -4.62 -4.30
N TYR A 69 16.66 -3.81 -3.53
CA TYR A 69 17.97 -3.29 -3.90
C TYR A 69 18.98 -3.64 -2.81
N ASN A 70 20.21 -3.99 -3.20
CA ASN A 70 21.31 -4.23 -2.26
C ASN A 70 22.68 -3.98 -2.95
N SER A 71 23.74 -3.83 -2.15
CA SER A 71 25.12 -3.60 -2.63
C SER A 71 26.03 -4.83 -2.56
N LYS A 72 25.49 -6.02 -2.24
CA LYS A 72 26.27 -7.25 -2.00
C LYS A 72 26.34 -8.17 -3.21
N ARG A 73 25.19 -8.50 -3.81
CA ARG A 73 25.08 -9.46 -4.92
C ARG A 73 23.76 -9.30 -5.68
N PRO A 74 23.68 -9.75 -6.94
CA PRO A 74 22.40 -9.85 -7.66
C PRO A 74 21.40 -10.77 -6.94
N ILE A 75 20.11 -10.46 -7.03
CA ILE A 75 19.00 -11.28 -6.53
C ILE A 75 18.21 -11.80 -7.73
N ARG A 76 18.16 -13.12 -7.93
CA ARG A 76 17.44 -13.78 -9.03
C ARG A 76 16.44 -14.81 -8.53
N THR A 77 16.72 -15.44 -7.39
CA THR A 77 15.79 -16.37 -6.74
C THR A 77 15.47 -15.92 -5.31
N THR A 78 14.49 -16.58 -4.70
CA THR A 78 14.12 -16.32 -3.30
C THR A 78 15.25 -16.64 -2.33
N GLU A 79 16.09 -17.62 -2.65
CA GLU A 79 17.23 -18.03 -1.82
C GLU A 79 18.29 -16.93 -1.74
N ASP A 80 18.45 -16.13 -2.80
CA ASP A 80 19.42 -15.02 -2.83
C ASP A 80 19.10 -13.94 -1.77
N LEU A 81 17.83 -13.85 -1.33
CA LEU A 81 17.40 -12.93 -0.28
C LEU A 81 17.84 -13.36 1.13
N LYS A 82 18.26 -14.63 1.31
CA LYS A 82 18.74 -15.14 2.59
C LYS A 82 20.11 -14.52 2.89
N GLY A 83 20.22 -13.79 4.00
CA GLY A 83 21.36 -12.94 4.39
C GLY A 83 22.74 -13.43 3.98
#